data_AF-A0A2K5NIQ3-F1
#
_entry.id   AF-A0A2K5NIQ3-F1
#
_cell.length_a   1.000
_cell.length_b   1.000
_cell.length_c   1.000
_cell.angle_alpha   90.00
_cell.angle_beta   90.00
_cell.angle_gamma   90.00
#
_symmetry.space_group_name_H-M   'P 1'
#
loop_
_entity.id
_entity.type
_entity.pdbx_description
1 polymer ?
#
loop_
_entity_poly.entity_id
_entity_poly.type
_entity_poly.pdbx_seq_one_letter_code
_entity_poly.pdbx_strand_id
1 'polypeptide(L)'
;MPLESAYRHALDKYSGEHWAESVGYLEISLRLHRLLRDSEAFCHRNCSAAPQPEPASGLASYPELRLFGGLLRRAHCLKRCKQGLPAFRQSQPSREVLADFQRREPYKFLQFAYFKANNLPKAIAAAHTFLLKHPDDEMMKRNMAYYKSLPGAEDYIKDLETKSYESLFIRAVRAYNGENWRTSITDMELALPDFFKAFYECLAACEGSREIKDFKDFYLSIADHYIEVLECKIQCEENLTPVIGGYPVEKFVATMYHYLQFAYYKLNDLKNAAPCAVSYLLFDQNDKVMQQNLVYYQYHRDTWGLSDEHFQPRPGEVVEYVDDLLELEETS
;
A
#
# COMPACT_ATOMS: atom_id res chain seq x y z
N MET A 1 -20.96 -16.27 1.53
CA MET A 1 -21.13 -15.53 2.80
C MET A 1 -20.53 -14.15 2.61
N PRO A 2 -21.30 -13.08 2.85
CA PRO A 2 -20.79 -11.70 2.82
C PRO A 2 -19.76 -11.43 3.91
N LEU A 3 -18.84 -10.47 3.67
CA LEU A 3 -17.79 -10.06 4.63
C LEU A 3 -18.39 -9.67 5.98
N GLU A 4 -19.38 -8.79 5.97
CA GLU A 4 -20.03 -8.25 7.16
C GLU A 4 -20.71 -9.35 7.99
N SER A 5 -21.39 -10.28 7.33
CA SER A 5 -22.01 -11.42 8.01
C SER A 5 -20.96 -12.33 8.65
N ALA A 6 -19.86 -12.61 7.95
CA ALA A 6 -18.76 -13.41 8.50
C ALA A 6 -18.15 -12.75 9.73
N TYR A 7 -17.88 -11.44 9.65
CA TYR A 7 -17.26 -10.69 10.75
C TYR A 7 -18.18 -10.59 11.97
N ARG A 8 -19.45 -10.18 11.79
CA ARG A 8 -20.42 -10.13 12.90
C ARG A 8 -20.58 -11.49 13.58
N HIS A 9 -20.74 -12.55 12.79
CA HIS A 9 -20.86 -13.88 13.34
C HIS A 9 -19.61 -14.31 14.12
N ALA A 10 -18.42 -13.90 13.67
CA ALA A 10 -17.19 -14.14 14.41
C ALA A 10 -17.16 -13.44 15.78
N LEU A 11 -17.70 -12.22 15.87
CA LEU A 11 -17.81 -11.44 17.11
C LEU A 11 -18.89 -11.99 18.05
N ASP A 12 -20.00 -12.51 17.50
CA ASP A 12 -21.02 -13.21 18.30
C ASP A 12 -20.41 -14.46 18.96
N LYS A 13 -19.64 -15.24 18.18
CA LYS A 13 -18.91 -16.43 18.68
C LYS A 13 -17.84 -16.05 19.69
N TYR A 14 -17.15 -14.93 19.48
CA TYR A 14 -16.19 -14.38 20.43
C TYR A 14 -16.86 -14.06 21.77
N SER A 15 -17.98 -13.34 21.73
CA SER A 15 -18.74 -12.92 22.92
C SER A 15 -19.33 -14.10 23.67
N GLY A 16 -19.73 -15.15 22.95
CA GLY A 16 -20.17 -16.42 23.53
C GLY A 16 -19.05 -17.37 23.92
N GLU A 17 -17.78 -16.96 23.91
CA GLU A 17 -16.60 -17.77 24.26
C GLU A 17 -16.38 -19.04 23.40
N HIS A 18 -16.95 -19.07 22.19
CA HIS A 18 -16.72 -20.14 21.21
C HIS A 18 -15.45 -19.86 20.41
N TRP A 19 -14.29 -19.95 21.06
CA TRP A 19 -13.00 -19.46 20.55
C TRP A 19 -12.60 -20.04 19.17
N ALA A 20 -12.72 -21.36 19.00
CA ALA A 20 -12.33 -22.02 17.74
C ALA A 20 -13.20 -21.57 16.55
N GLU A 21 -14.51 -21.42 16.77
CA GLU A 21 -15.43 -20.93 15.74
C GLU A 21 -15.18 -19.45 15.43
N SER A 22 -14.96 -18.63 16.47
CA SER A 22 -14.63 -17.22 16.31
C SER A 22 -13.36 -17.03 15.46
N VAL A 23 -12.29 -17.78 15.76
CA VAL A 23 -11.06 -17.82 14.96
C VAL A 23 -11.37 -18.14 13.50
N GLY A 24 -12.15 -19.20 13.24
CA GLY A 24 -12.49 -19.62 11.88
C GLY A 24 -13.18 -18.51 11.09
N TYR A 25 -14.16 -17.84 11.67
CA TYR A 25 -14.89 -16.76 11.00
C TYR A 25 -14.07 -15.45 10.87
N LEU A 26 -13.20 -15.13 11.83
CA LEU A 26 -12.26 -14.00 11.73
C LEU A 26 -11.23 -14.23 10.62
N GLU A 27 -10.68 -15.44 10.47
CA GLU A 27 -9.78 -15.76 9.36
C GLU A 27 -10.51 -15.68 8.00
N ILE A 28 -11.76 -16.15 7.92
CA ILE A 28 -12.58 -16.05 6.71
C ILE A 28 -12.86 -14.58 6.37
N SER A 29 -13.21 -13.76 7.35
CA SER A 29 -13.52 -12.34 7.12
C SER A 29 -12.29 -11.59 6.61
N LEU A 30 -11.08 -11.85 7.14
CA LEU A 30 -9.83 -11.29 6.61
C LEU A 30 -9.59 -11.67 5.14
N ARG A 31 -9.85 -12.92 4.75
CA ARG A 31 -9.73 -13.37 3.35
C ARG A 31 -10.75 -12.68 2.45
N LEU A 32 -12.00 -12.55 2.91
CA LEU A 32 -13.06 -11.86 2.18
C LEU A 32 -12.75 -10.37 1.99
N HIS A 33 -12.19 -9.71 3.00
CA HIS A 33 -11.76 -8.32 2.91
C HIS A 33 -10.65 -8.12 1.88
N ARG A 34 -9.61 -8.97 1.91
CA ARG A 34 -8.53 -8.93 0.90
C ARG A 34 -9.08 -9.16 -0.51
N LEU A 35 -9.93 -10.18 -0.68
CA LEU A 35 -10.57 -10.47 -1.97
C LEU A 35 -11.38 -9.27 -2.50
N LEU A 36 -12.14 -8.59 -1.63
CA LEU A 36 -12.91 -7.41 -2.00
C LEU A 36 -11.99 -6.26 -2.43
N ARG A 37 -10.99 -5.92 -1.61
CA ARG A 37 -10.03 -4.84 -1.92
C ARG A 37 -9.28 -5.10 -3.22
N ASP A 38 -8.78 -6.31 -3.41
CA ASP A 38 -8.00 -6.66 -4.60
C ASP A 38 -8.89 -6.68 -5.86
N SER A 39 -10.18 -7.06 -5.71
CA SER A 39 -11.17 -6.98 -6.81
C SER A 39 -11.54 -5.54 -7.16
N GLU A 40 -11.65 -4.66 -6.16
CA GLU A 40 -11.87 -3.22 -6.37
C GLU A 40 -10.69 -2.61 -7.13
N ALA A 41 -9.46 -2.80 -6.64
CA ALA A 41 -8.24 -2.32 -7.29
C ALA A 41 -8.13 -2.82 -8.75
N PHE A 42 -8.39 -4.11 -8.97
CA PHE A 42 -8.36 -4.71 -10.31
C PHE A 42 -9.33 -4.01 -11.28
N CYS A 43 -10.59 -3.82 -10.88
CA CYS A 43 -11.58 -3.19 -11.75
C CYS A 43 -11.28 -1.72 -11.99
N HIS A 44 -10.93 -0.96 -10.93
CA HIS A 44 -10.69 0.47 -11.04
C HIS A 44 -9.46 0.80 -11.89
N ARG A 45 -8.39 0.02 -11.75
CA ARG A 45 -7.17 0.16 -12.57
C ARG A 45 -7.40 -0.20 -14.04
N ASN A 46 -8.09 -1.30 -14.31
CA ASN A 46 -8.36 -1.71 -15.71
C ASN A 46 -9.34 -0.76 -16.42
N CYS A 47 -10.25 -0.12 -15.67
CA CYS A 47 -11.20 0.84 -16.22
C CYS A 47 -10.69 2.28 -16.26
N SER A 48 -9.57 2.61 -15.59
CA SER A 48 -8.89 3.91 -15.75
C SER A 48 -7.91 3.92 -16.92
N ALA A 49 -7.28 2.80 -17.23
CA ALA A 49 -6.28 2.68 -18.29
C ALA A 49 -6.81 2.77 -19.74
N ALA A 50 -8.13 2.86 -19.93
CA ALA A 50 -8.73 2.92 -21.27
C ALA A 50 -8.64 4.35 -21.85
N PRO A 51 -8.04 4.54 -23.04
CA PRO A 51 -7.98 5.84 -23.70
C PRO A 51 -9.38 6.44 -23.85
N GLN A 52 -9.54 7.70 -23.46
CA GLN A 52 -10.79 8.44 -23.67
C GLN A 52 -10.92 8.72 -25.17
N PRO A 53 -11.94 8.19 -25.87
CA PRO A 53 -12.17 8.57 -27.25
C PRO A 53 -12.53 10.06 -27.33
N GLU A 54 -12.06 10.72 -28.38
CA GLU A 54 -12.39 12.11 -28.68
C GLU A 54 -13.92 12.34 -28.62
N PRO A 55 -14.38 13.42 -27.98
CA PRO A 55 -15.81 13.70 -27.89
C PRO A 55 -16.39 13.85 -29.30
N ALA A 56 -17.52 13.18 -29.57
CA ALA A 56 -18.21 13.30 -30.85
C ALA A 56 -18.49 14.78 -31.16
N SER A 57 -18.20 15.23 -32.39
CA SER A 57 -18.23 16.64 -32.79
C SER A 57 -19.58 17.34 -32.49
N GLY A 58 -20.68 16.60 -32.42
CA GLY A 58 -22.02 17.11 -32.07
C GLY A 58 -22.26 17.41 -30.58
N LEU A 59 -21.37 16.98 -29.67
CA LEU A 59 -21.45 17.26 -28.23
C LEU A 59 -20.73 18.57 -27.84
N ALA A 60 -20.14 19.28 -28.81
CA ALA A 60 -19.50 20.58 -28.57
C ALA A 60 -20.47 21.60 -27.92
N SER A 61 -21.77 21.52 -28.21
CA SER A 61 -22.77 22.43 -27.64
C SER A 61 -23.23 22.07 -26.22
N TYR A 62 -22.76 20.95 -25.64
CA TYR A 62 -23.17 20.46 -24.31
C TYR A 62 -21.94 20.12 -23.45
N PRO A 63 -21.35 21.11 -22.76
CA PRO A 63 -20.15 20.93 -21.93
C PRO A 63 -20.29 19.83 -20.86
N GLU A 64 -21.44 19.76 -20.19
CA GLU A 64 -21.73 18.79 -19.15
C GLU A 64 -21.78 17.37 -19.69
N LEU A 65 -22.38 17.17 -20.88
CA LEU A 65 -22.40 15.84 -21.51
C LEU A 65 -21.01 15.38 -21.95
N ARG A 66 -20.13 16.32 -22.32
CA ARG A 66 -18.71 16.01 -22.59
C ARG A 66 -17.98 15.60 -21.31
N LEU A 67 -18.18 16.35 -20.22
CA LEU A 67 -17.62 16.03 -18.90
C LEU A 67 -18.07 14.65 -18.41
N PHE A 68 -19.38 14.38 -18.44
CA PHE A 68 -19.94 13.12 -17.95
C PHE A 68 -19.77 11.94 -18.93
N GLY A 69 -19.43 12.18 -20.20
CA GLY A 69 -19.22 11.13 -21.18
C GLY A 69 -18.12 10.14 -20.77
N GLY A 70 -17.01 10.65 -20.23
CA GLY A 70 -15.94 9.83 -19.67
C GLY A 70 -16.39 9.05 -18.43
N LEU A 71 -17.11 9.72 -17.53
CA LEU A 71 -17.65 9.11 -16.30
C LEU A 71 -18.59 7.94 -16.62
N LEU A 72 -19.52 8.12 -17.57
CA LEU A 72 -20.50 7.09 -17.96
C LEU A 72 -19.82 5.86 -18.57
N ARG A 73 -18.78 6.06 -19.38
CA ARG A 73 -17.97 4.95 -19.93
C ARG A 73 -17.25 4.19 -18.83
N ARG A 74 -16.58 4.91 -17.91
CA ARG A 74 -15.90 4.30 -16.77
C ARG A 74 -16.88 3.52 -15.89
N ALA A 75 -18.04 4.09 -15.60
CA ALA A 75 -19.12 3.44 -14.85
C ALA A 75 -19.62 2.16 -15.55
N HIS A 76 -19.78 2.18 -16.87
CA HIS A 76 -20.16 0.98 -17.64
C HIS A 76 -19.08 -0.10 -17.57
N CYS A 77 -17.81 0.26 -17.73
CA CYS A 77 -16.67 -0.66 -17.57
C CYS A 77 -16.66 -1.29 -16.17
N LEU A 78 -16.76 -0.48 -15.12
CA LEU A 78 -16.78 -0.93 -13.74
C LEU A 78 -17.95 -1.88 -13.47
N LYS A 79 -19.16 -1.54 -13.94
CA LYS A 79 -20.34 -2.41 -13.80
C LYS A 79 -20.09 -3.79 -14.41
N ARG A 80 -19.55 -3.85 -15.62
CA ARG A 80 -19.24 -5.11 -16.31
C ARG A 80 -18.12 -5.89 -15.61
N CYS A 81 -17.06 -5.21 -15.17
CA CYS A 81 -15.95 -5.83 -14.44
C CYS A 81 -16.43 -6.45 -13.12
N LYS A 82 -17.14 -5.66 -12.30
CA LYS A 82 -17.63 -6.09 -10.99
C LYS A 82 -18.61 -7.27 -11.10
N GLN A 83 -19.49 -7.29 -12.10
CA GLN A 83 -20.40 -8.42 -12.36
C GLN A 83 -19.68 -9.76 -12.59
N GLY A 84 -18.45 -9.73 -13.12
CA GLY A 84 -17.65 -10.93 -13.38
C GLY A 84 -17.04 -11.55 -12.12
N LEU A 85 -16.85 -10.78 -11.05
CA LEU A 85 -16.01 -11.19 -9.92
C LEU A 85 -16.84 -11.68 -8.71
N PRO A 86 -16.41 -12.76 -8.03
CA PRO A 86 -17.13 -13.31 -6.87
C PRO A 86 -17.33 -12.31 -5.71
N ALA A 87 -16.39 -11.38 -5.52
CA ALA A 87 -16.42 -10.39 -4.46
C ALA A 87 -17.69 -9.51 -4.49
N PHE A 88 -18.22 -9.24 -5.68
CA PHE A 88 -19.38 -8.36 -5.87
C PHE A 88 -20.70 -9.12 -6.05
N ARG A 89 -20.70 -10.46 -5.92
CA ARG A 89 -21.93 -11.27 -5.89
C ARG A 89 -22.60 -11.27 -4.52
N GLN A 90 -21.93 -10.74 -3.50
CA GLN A 90 -22.43 -10.65 -2.13
C GLN A 90 -22.79 -9.20 -1.81
N SER A 91 -23.56 -8.99 -0.73
CA SER A 91 -23.81 -7.65 -0.20
C SER A 91 -22.51 -6.97 0.19
N GLN A 92 -22.39 -5.69 -0.14
CA GLN A 92 -21.24 -4.88 0.24
C GLN A 92 -21.23 -4.64 1.75
N PRO A 93 -20.05 -4.64 2.39
CA PRO A 93 -19.92 -4.32 3.80
C PRO A 93 -20.18 -2.83 4.07
N SER A 94 -20.57 -2.51 5.30
CA SER A 94 -20.68 -1.13 5.77
C SER A 94 -19.32 -0.45 5.86
N ARG A 95 -19.33 0.89 5.86
CA ARG A 95 -18.12 1.71 6.04
C ARG A 95 -17.42 1.43 7.37
N GLU A 96 -18.18 1.15 8.43
CA GLU A 96 -17.65 0.81 9.76
C GLU A 96 -16.86 -0.50 9.71
N VAL A 97 -17.41 -1.52 9.05
CA VAL A 97 -16.70 -2.80 8.88
C VAL A 97 -15.43 -2.60 8.06
N LEU A 98 -15.45 -1.83 6.97
CA LEU A 98 -14.22 -1.57 6.21
C LEU A 98 -13.16 -0.82 7.04
N ALA A 99 -13.59 0.16 7.84
CA ALA A 99 -12.71 0.91 8.73
C ALA A 99 -12.05 0.02 9.80
N ASP A 100 -12.79 -0.93 10.39
CA ASP A 100 -12.24 -1.91 11.34
C ASP A 100 -11.08 -2.71 10.72
N PHE A 101 -11.23 -3.15 9.48
CA PHE A 101 -10.20 -3.93 8.80
C PHE A 101 -8.99 -3.07 8.40
N GLN A 102 -9.22 -1.83 7.96
CA GLN A 102 -8.14 -0.86 7.72
C GLN A 102 -7.33 -0.59 9.00
N ARG A 103 -8.01 -0.49 10.14
CA ARG A 103 -7.41 -0.33 11.47
C ARG A 103 -6.88 -1.61 12.09
N ARG A 104 -6.96 -2.75 11.39
CA ARG A 104 -6.51 -4.06 11.89
C ARG A 104 -7.26 -4.53 13.15
N GLU A 105 -8.47 -4.03 13.44
CA GLU A 105 -9.29 -4.46 14.60
C GLU A 105 -9.54 -5.98 14.67
N PRO A 106 -9.77 -6.72 13.57
CA PRO A 106 -9.92 -8.17 13.63
C PRO A 106 -8.75 -8.89 14.33
N TYR A 107 -7.54 -8.33 14.28
CA TYR A 107 -6.36 -8.90 14.91
C TYR A 107 -6.37 -8.82 16.44
N LYS A 108 -7.05 -7.81 17.01
CA LYS A 108 -7.29 -7.71 18.46
C LYS A 108 -8.12 -8.89 18.95
N PHE A 109 -9.21 -9.20 18.25
CA PHE A 109 -10.06 -10.35 18.57
C PHE A 109 -9.36 -11.68 18.32
N LEU A 110 -8.65 -11.79 17.18
CA LEU A 110 -7.88 -12.99 16.86
C LEU A 110 -6.82 -13.29 17.91
N GLN A 111 -6.07 -12.28 18.38
CA GLN A 111 -5.05 -12.47 19.40
C GLN A 111 -5.60 -13.19 20.64
N PHE A 112 -6.71 -12.70 21.19
CA PHE A 112 -7.29 -13.28 22.39
C PHE A 112 -7.94 -14.65 22.12
N ALA A 113 -8.65 -14.78 20.99
CA ALA A 113 -9.28 -16.05 20.62
C ALA A 113 -8.23 -17.16 20.38
N TYR A 114 -7.10 -16.85 19.73
CA TYR A 114 -5.98 -17.78 19.59
C TYR A 114 -5.35 -18.15 20.93
N PHE A 115 -5.17 -17.17 21.82
CA PHE A 115 -4.65 -17.42 23.16
C PHE A 115 -5.55 -18.40 23.93
N LYS A 116 -6.88 -18.17 23.91
CA LYS A 116 -7.86 -19.05 24.54
C LYS A 116 -7.98 -20.42 23.88
N ALA A 117 -7.72 -20.51 22.57
CA ALA A 117 -7.62 -21.76 21.83
C ALA A 117 -6.23 -22.46 21.96
N ASN A 118 -5.36 -21.98 22.87
CA ASN A 118 -4.02 -22.50 23.10
C ASN A 118 -3.10 -22.49 21.86
N ASN A 119 -3.29 -21.53 20.96
CA ASN A 119 -2.43 -21.31 19.79
C ASN A 119 -1.57 -20.06 19.98
N LEU A 120 -0.56 -20.17 20.86
CA LEU A 120 0.36 -19.07 21.16
C LEU A 120 1.05 -18.50 19.93
N PRO A 121 1.61 -19.29 18.99
CA PRO A 121 2.24 -18.76 17.78
C PRO A 121 1.37 -17.76 17.00
N LYS A 122 0.11 -18.12 16.73
CA LYS A 122 -0.81 -17.23 16.01
C LYS A 122 -1.28 -16.04 16.87
N ALA A 123 -1.41 -16.23 18.18
CA ALA A 123 -1.75 -15.15 19.10
C ALA A 123 -0.67 -14.06 19.13
N ILE A 124 0.62 -14.46 19.13
CA ILE A 124 1.77 -13.53 19.09
C ILE A 124 1.77 -12.75 17.78
N ALA A 125 1.62 -13.43 16.65
CA ALA A 125 1.59 -12.78 15.34
C ALA A 125 0.41 -11.80 15.20
N ALA A 126 -0.78 -12.17 15.68
CA ALA A 126 -1.94 -11.27 15.68
C ALA A 126 -1.72 -10.04 16.58
N ALA A 127 -1.13 -10.22 17.77
CA ALA A 127 -0.79 -9.13 18.68
C ALA A 127 0.19 -8.14 18.03
N HIS A 128 1.23 -8.65 17.38
CA HIS A 128 2.23 -7.84 16.67
C HIS A 128 1.58 -7.06 15.53
N THR A 129 0.78 -7.75 14.71
CA THR A 129 0.05 -7.16 13.58
C THR A 129 -0.85 -6.00 14.00
N PHE A 130 -1.54 -6.13 15.14
CA PHE A 130 -2.39 -5.07 15.70
C PHE A 130 -1.56 -3.87 16.21
N LEU A 131 -0.50 -4.12 17.00
CA LEU A 131 0.33 -3.06 17.58
C LEU A 131 1.00 -2.15 16.54
N LEU A 132 1.22 -2.63 15.31
CA LEU A 132 1.77 -1.80 14.24
C LEU A 132 0.85 -0.63 13.83
N LYS A 133 -0.47 -0.74 14.02
CA LYS A 133 -1.43 0.36 13.81
C LYS A 133 -1.91 1.02 15.10
N HIS A 134 -1.68 0.38 16.23
CA HIS A 134 -2.07 0.85 17.56
C HIS A 134 -0.87 0.82 18.52
N PRO A 135 0.19 1.60 18.25
CA PRO A 135 1.42 1.57 19.03
C PRO A 135 1.20 1.97 20.48
N ASP A 136 0.10 2.65 20.80
CA ASP A 136 -0.26 3.14 22.14
C ASP A 136 -1.28 2.28 22.89
N ASP A 137 -1.70 1.13 22.35
CA ASP A 137 -2.63 0.24 23.04
C ASP A 137 -1.95 -0.46 24.24
N GLU A 138 -2.20 0.06 25.44
CA GLU A 138 -1.59 -0.41 26.69
C GLU A 138 -1.94 -1.87 27.03
N MET A 139 -3.13 -2.34 26.65
CA MET A 139 -3.54 -3.72 26.90
C MET A 139 -2.72 -4.67 26.04
N MET A 140 -2.60 -4.38 24.75
CA MET A 140 -1.86 -5.21 23.80
C MET A 140 -0.36 -5.14 24.06
N LYS A 141 0.19 -3.99 24.50
CA LYS A 141 1.58 -3.89 24.98
C LYS A 141 1.87 -4.86 26.11
N ARG A 142 0.97 -4.95 27.11
CA ARG A 142 1.11 -5.90 28.24
C ARG A 142 1.03 -7.35 27.76
N ASN A 143 0.09 -7.67 26.87
CA ASN A 143 -0.01 -9.00 26.27
C ASN A 143 1.27 -9.38 25.52
N MET A 144 1.82 -8.45 24.74
CA MET A 144 3.06 -8.65 23.99
C MET A 144 4.28 -8.79 24.92
N ALA A 145 4.34 -8.05 26.02
CA ALA A 145 5.39 -8.21 27.03
C ALA A 145 5.35 -9.60 27.68
N TYR A 146 4.15 -10.10 28.00
CA TYR A 146 3.97 -11.48 28.47
C TYR A 146 4.44 -12.48 27.41
N TYR A 147 4.04 -12.32 26.15
CA TYR A 147 4.46 -13.20 25.07
C TYR A 147 5.97 -13.24 24.87
N LYS A 148 6.64 -12.09 24.88
CA LYS A 148 8.11 -11.99 24.79
C LYS A 148 8.84 -12.65 25.96
N SER A 149 8.17 -12.90 27.09
CA SER A 149 8.76 -13.63 28.21
C SER A 149 8.78 -15.15 28.00
N LEU A 150 8.04 -15.66 26.99
CA LEU A 150 7.96 -17.08 26.71
C LEU A 150 9.15 -17.54 25.84
N PRO A 151 9.77 -18.69 26.13
CA PRO A 151 10.89 -19.20 25.33
C PRO A 151 10.51 -19.41 23.86
N GLY A 152 11.29 -18.83 22.94
CA GLY A 152 11.10 -18.99 21.49
C GLY A 152 9.94 -18.18 20.92
N ALA A 153 9.42 -17.20 21.68
CA ALA A 153 8.35 -16.33 21.21
C ALA A 153 8.78 -15.46 20.02
N GLU A 154 10.06 -15.10 19.95
CA GLU A 154 10.65 -14.23 18.93
C GLU A 154 10.39 -14.74 17.51
N ASP A 155 10.39 -16.07 17.31
CA ASP A 155 10.16 -16.70 16.00
C ASP A 155 8.74 -16.49 15.45
N TYR A 156 7.81 -16.08 16.31
CA TYR A 156 6.39 -15.86 15.99
C TYR A 156 6.03 -14.37 15.92
N ILE A 157 6.95 -13.46 16.23
CA ILE A 157 6.74 -12.00 16.10
C ILE A 157 6.86 -11.61 14.62
N LYS A 158 5.74 -11.72 13.92
CA LYS A 158 5.63 -11.44 12.47
C LYS A 158 4.35 -10.67 12.20
N ASP A 159 4.42 -9.70 11.28
CA ASP A 159 3.21 -9.05 10.78
C ASP A 159 2.50 -9.97 9.77
N LEU A 160 1.21 -10.21 10.00
CA LEU A 160 0.35 -11.05 9.16
C LEU A 160 -0.16 -10.31 7.92
N GLU A 161 0.07 -9.00 7.83
CA GLU A 161 -0.25 -8.15 6.69
C GLU A 161 0.99 -7.69 5.90
N THR A 162 2.19 -8.19 6.23
CA THR A 162 3.45 -7.85 5.55
C THR A 162 3.33 -8.04 4.04
N LYS A 163 3.68 -7.01 3.29
CA LYS A 163 3.74 -7.04 1.82
C LYS A 163 5.07 -7.62 1.34
N SER A 164 5.09 -8.07 0.09
CA SER A 164 6.28 -8.66 -0.54
C SER A 164 7.45 -7.66 -0.62
N TYR A 165 7.19 -6.42 -1.02
CA TYR A 165 8.21 -5.36 -1.07
C TYR A 165 8.85 -5.08 0.30
N GLU A 166 8.10 -5.18 1.40
CA GLU A 166 8.65 -4.97 2.76
C GLU A 166 9.68 -6.06 3.10
N SER A 167 9.37 -7.32 2.77
CA SER A 167 10.27 -8.45 2.99
C SER A 167 11.54 -8.33 2.14
N LEU A 168 11.39 -7.89 0.88
CA LEU A 168 12.51 -7.62 -0.03
C LEU A 168 13.37 -6.48 0.51
N PHE A 169 12.76 -5.37 0.93
CA PHE A 169 13.45 -4.22 1.51
C PHE A 169 14.25 -4.61 2.76
N ILE A 170 13.64 -5.32 3.71
CA ILE A 170 14.34 -5.76 4.94
C ILE A 170 15.53 -6.66 4.59
N ARG A 171 15.38 -7.58 3.62
CA ARG A 171 16.46 -8.46 3.18
C ARG A 171 17.57 -7.66 2.50
N ALA A 172 17.22 -6.68 1.67
CA ALA A 172 18.15 -5.79 1.01
C ALA A 172 18.97 -4.96 2.00
N VAL A 173 18.32 -4.35 3.01
CA VAL A 173 19.01 -3.57 4.06
C VAL A 173 19.96 -4.44 4.87
N ARG A 174 19.55 -5.68 5.21
CA ARG A 174 20.45 -6.64 5.89
C ARG A 174 21.66 -7.00 5.02
N ALA A 175 21.45 -7.22 3.72
CA ALA A 175 22.52 -7.49 2.78
C ALA A 175 23.48 -6.29 2.62
N TYR A 176 22.94 -5.08 2.54
CA TYR A 176 23.69 -3.83 2.50
C TYR A 176 24.60 -3.67 3.73
N ASN A 177 24.05 -3.87 4.93
CA ASN A 177 24.80 -3.79 6.19
C ASN A 177 25.86 -4.90 6.32
N GLY A 178 25.65 -6.04 5.66
CA GLY A 178 26.63 -7.12 5.53
C GLY A 178 27.59 -6.98 4.35
N GLU A 179 27.61 -5.82 3.68
CA GLU A 179 28.42 -5.53 2.47
C GLU A 179 28.18 -6.48 1.28
N ASN A 180 27.07 -7.22 1.29
CA ASN A 180 26.64 -8.02 0.16
C ASN A 180 25.87 -7.14 -0.84
N TRP A 181 26.61 -6.32 -1.58
CA TRP A 181 26.07 -5.34 -2.52
C TRP A 181 25.19 -5.98 -3.60
N ARG A 182 25.57 -7.16 -4.10
CA ARG A 182 24.81 -7.86 -5.14
C ARG A 182 23.41 -8.24 -4.67
N THR A 183 23.29 -8.84 -3.49
CA THR A 183 21.98 -9.19 -2.93
C THR A 183 21.18 -7.94 -2.59
N SER A 184 21.82 -6.91 -2.03
CA SER A 184 21.14 -5.62 -1.79
C SER A 184 20.54 -5.04 -3.07
N ILE A 185 21.28 -5.05 -4.18
CA ILE A 185 20.80 -4.56 -5.48
C ILE A 185 19.63 -5.42 -5.94
N THR A 186 19.80 -6.74 -6.03
CA THR A 186 18.74 -7.65 -6.52
C THR A 186 17.44 -7.47 -5.75
N ASP A 187 17.51 -7.34 -4.43
CA ASP A 187 16.32 -7.22 -3.60
C ASP A 187 15.67 -5.84 -3.69
N MET A 188 16.43 -4.75 -3.73
CA MET A 188 15.88 -3.40 -3.91
C MET A 188 15.26 -3.21 -5.30
N GLU A 189 15.89 -3.73 -6.35
CA GLU A 189 15.35 -3.69 -7.73
C GLU A 189 14.03 -4.46 -7.85
N LEU A 190 13.79 -5.45 -7.00
CA LEU A 190 12.50 -6.14 -6.92
C LEU A 190 11.50 -5.41 -6.00
N ALA A 191 11.98 -4.76 -4.94
CA ALA A 191 11.14 -4.07 -3.97
C ALA A 191 10.47 -2.82 -4.56
N LEU A 192 11.19 -2.03 -5.34
CA LEU A 192 10.69 -0.79 -5.97
C LEU A 192 9.41 -1.01 -6.81
N PRO A 193 9.43 -1.84 -7.88
CA PRO A 193 8.25 -2.04 -8.71
C PRO A 193 7.10 -2.71 -7.96
N ASP A 194 7.40 -3.57 -6.98
CA ASP A 194 6.37 -4.19 -6.14
C ASP A 194 5.72 -3.19 -5.17
N PHE A 195 6.48 -2.21 -4.66
CA PHE A 195 5.93 -1.08 -3.91
C PHE A 195 5.06 -0.19 -4.80
N PHE A 196 5.53 0.23 -5.98
CA PHE A 196 4.74 1.07 -6.88
C PHE A 196 3.43 0.39 -7.26
N LYS A 197 3.48 -0.91 -7.57
CA LYS A 197 2.28 -1.71 -7.79
C LYS A 197 1.32 -1.65 -6.60
N ALA A 198 1.81 -1.85 -5.37
CA ALA A 198 0.97 -1.79 -4.18
C ALA A 198 0.38 -0.38 -3.96
N PHE A 199 1.13 0.67 -4.25
CA PHE A 199 0.69 2.07 -4.19
C PHE A 199 -0.46 2.33 -5.17
N TYR A 200 -0.31 1.98 -6.44
CA TYR A 200 -1.36 2.17 -7.44
C TYR A 200 -2.59 1.27 -7.21
N GLU A 201 -2.39 0.07 -6.64
CA GLU A 201 -3.51 -0.76 -6.18
C GLU A 201 -4.27 -0.12 -5.01
N CYS A 202 -3.57 0.57 -4.10
CA CYS A 202 -4.20 1.35 -3.04
C CYS A 202 -5.03 2.52 -3.61
N LEU A 203 -4.46 3.32 -4.51
CA LEU A 203 -5.16 4.44 -5.15
C LEU A 203 -6.41 3.98 -5.90
N ALA A 204 -6.33 2.85 -6.62
CA ALA A 204 -7.46 2.27 -7.33
C ALA A 204 -8.54 1.73 -6.37
N ALA A 205 -8.14 1.12 -5.24
CA ALA A 205 -9.07 0.61 -4.24
C ALA A 205 -9.85 1.71 -3.50
N CYS A 206 -9.30 2.92 -3.40
CA CYS A 206 -9.96 4.07 -2.76
C CYS A 206 -11.25 4.50 -3.49
N GLU A 207 -11.39 4.19 -4.77
CA GLU A 207 -12.56 4.54 -5.58
C GLU A 207 -13.70 3.50 -5.49
N GLY A 208 -13.60 2.56 -4.53
CA GLY A 208 -14.57 1.50 -4.33
C GLY A 208 -15.97 1.98 -3.97
N SER A 209 -16.93 1.06 -3.95
CA SER A 209 -18.32 1.40 -3.62
C SER A 209 -18.48 1.88 -2.17
N ARG A 210 -19.31 2.90 -1.96
CA ARG A 210 -19.72 3.38 -0.63
C ARG A 210 -21.21 3.17 -0.37
N GLU A 211 -21.56 3.18 0.92
CA GLU A 211 -22.94 3.24 1.38
C GLU A 211 -23.47 4.69 1.24
N ILE A 212 -24.60 4.88 0.55
CA ILE A 212 -25.28 6.17 0.43
C ILE A 212 -26.37 6.22 1.51
N LYS A 213 -26.14 6.98 2.58
CA LYS A 213 -27.06 7.07 3.73
C LYS A 213 -28.07 8.21 3.61
N ASP A 214 -27.69 9.30 2.95
CA ASP A 214 -28.49 10.54 2.90
C ASP A 214 -29.09 10.78 1.52
N PHE A 215 -30.28 11.40 1.50
CA PHE A 215 -30.85 11.97 0.28
C PHE A 215 -30.20 13.34 0.03
N LYS A 216 -29.24 13.38 -0.91
CA LYS A 216 -28.49 14.58 -1.28
C LYS A 216 -28.74 14.93 -2.74
N ASP A 217 -28.62 16.22 -3.06
CA ASP A 217 -28.57 16.66 -4.45
C ASP A 217 -27.40 16.01 -5.19
N PHE A 218 -27.52 15.89 -6.51
CA PHE A 218 -26.57 15.17 -7.35
C PHE A 218 -25.13 15.67 -7.19
N TYR A 219 -24.90 16.99 -7.29
CA TYR A 219 -23.55 17.56 -7.18
C TYR A 219 -22.95 17.45 -5.78
N LEU A 220 -23.77 17.59 -4.74
CA LEU A 220 -23.33 17.39 -3.35
C LEU A 220 -22.93 15.93 -3.11
N SER A 221 -23.69 14.99 -3.67
CA SER A 221 -23.37 13.56 -3.61
C SER A 221 -22.03 13.23 -4.28
N ILE A 222 -21.73 13.87 -5.42
CA ILE A 222 -20.45 13.71 -6.11
C ILE A 222 -19.31 14.33 -5.28
N ALA A 223 -19.46 15.58 -4.84
CA ALA A 223 -18.43 16.29 -4.09
C ALA A 223 -18.02 15.50 -2.83
N ASP A 224 -19.00 15.10 -2.01
CA ASP A 224 -18.73 14.31 -0.81
C ASP A 224 -18.03 12.98 -1.13
N HIS A 225 -18.35 12.35 -2.26
CA HIS A 225 -17.68 11.11 -2.65
C HIS A 225 -16.23 11.34 -3.05
N TYR A 226 -15.96 12.39 -3.81
CA TYR A 226 -14.59 12.71 -4.22
C TYR A 226 -13.72 13.12 -3.03
N ILE A 227 -14.28 13.83 -2.04
CA ILE A 227 -13.57 14.14 -0.79
C ILE A 227 -13.16 12.85 -0.09
N GLU A 228 -14.08 11.89 0.11
CA GLU A 228 -13.76 10.60 0.74
C GLU A 228 -12.71 9.80 -0.04
N VAL A 229 -12.78 9.84 -1.38
CA VAL A 229 -11.77 9.18 -2.24
C VAL A 229 -10.41 9.83 -2.08
N LEU A 230 -10.34 11.17 -2.07
CA LEU A 230 -9.09 11.91 -1.88
C LEU A 230 -8.50 11.65 -0.48
N GLU A 231 -9.32 11.71 0.57
CA GLU A 231 -8.91 11.37 1.94
C GLU A 231 -8.30 9.96 2.03
N CYS A 232 -8.83 8.99 1.27
CA CYS A 232 -8.25 7.65 1.19
C CYS A 232 -6.92 7.65 0.41
N LYS A 233 -6.86 8.34 -0.75
CA LYS A 233 -5.67 8.35 -1.63
C LYS A 233 -4.46 8.99 -0.96
N ILE A 234 -4.62 10.11 -0.26
CA ILE A 234 -3.52 10.79 0.44
C ILE A 234 -2.89 9.91 1.54
N GLN A 235 -3.66 8.97 2.10
CA GLN A 235 -3.16 8.04 3.12
C GLN A 235 -2.45 6.81 2.54
N CYS A 236 -2.43 6.61 1.22
CA CYS A 236 -1.89 5.38 0.64
C CYS A 236 -0.38 5.22 0.88
N GLU A 237 0.41 6.27 0.71
CA GLU A 237 1.87 6.20 0.93
C GLU A 237 2.17 5.90 2.40
N GLU A 238 1.58 6.65 3.33
CA GLU A 238 1.78 6.44 4.77
C GLU A 238 1.34 5.04 5.20
N ASN A 239 0.20 4.55 4.69
CA ASN A 239 -0.30 3.21 5.02
C ASN A 239 0.56 2.06 4.49
N LEU A 240 1.30 2.28 3.40
CA LEU A 240 2.19 1.31 2.78
C LEU A 240 3.64 1.45 3.27
N THR A 241 3.98 2.52 3.99
CA THR A 241 5.32 2.75 4.51
C THR A 241 5.65 1.71 5.59
N PRO A 242 6.72 0.92 5.43
CA PRO A 242 7.09 -0.10 6.41
C PRO A 242 7.49 0.53 7.75
N VAL A 243 7.16 -0.14 8.85
CA VAL A 243 7.60 0.24 10.21
C VAL A 243 8.70 -0.72 10.65
N ILE A 244 9.92 -0.19 10.84
CA ILE A 244 11.10 -0.98 11.23
C ILE A 244 11.57 -0.51 12.59
N GLY A 245 11.70 -1.44 13.54
CA GLY A 245 12.13 -1.12 14.90
C GLY A 245 11.17 -0.19 15.66
N GLY A 246 9.93 -0.07 15.20
CA GLY A 246 8.91 0.81 15.80
C GLY A 246 8.78 2.19 15.13
N TYR A 247 9.57 2.48 14.09
CA TYR A 247 9.54 3.76 13.40
C TYR A 247 9.23 3.56 11.91
N PRO A 248 8.36 4.40 11.30
CA PRO A 248 8.16 4.39 9.86
C PRO A 248 9.47 4.75 9.15
N VAL A 249 9.74 4.12 8.01
CA VAL A 249 10.89 4.46 7.18
C VAL A 249 10.62 5.77 6.46
N GLU A 250 11.30 6.85 6.87
CA GLU A 250 11.16 8.15 6.23
C GLU A 250 11.59 8.12 4.75
N LYS A 251 10.85 8.85 3.91
CA LYS A 251 11.09 8.96 2.46
C LYS A 251 11.36 7.59 1.82
N PHE A 252 10.42 6.65 2.00
CA PHE A 252 10.67 5.23 1.75
C PHE A 252 11.25 4.93 0.35
N VAL A 253 10.68 5.53 -0.70
CA VAL A 253 11.16 5.35 -2.08
C VAL A 253 12.54 5.97 -2.28
N ALA A 254 12.78 7.18 -1.77
CA ALA A 254 14.09 7.80 -1.80
C ALA A 254 15.14 6.92 -1.09
N THR A 255 14.81 6.38 0.08
CA THR A 255 15.68 5.47 0.83
C THR A 255 16.09 4.24 -0.01
N MET A 256 15.18 3.65 -0.78
CA MET A 256 15.52 2.55 -1.71
C MET A 256 16.51 3.00 -2.79
N TYR A 257 16.31 4.18 -3.39
CA TYR A 257 17.25 4.73 -4.38
C TYR A 257 18.62 5.06 -3.80
N HIS A 258 18.68 5.55 -2.55
CA HIS A 258 19.94 5.77 -1.85
C HIS A 258 20.72 4.45 -1.68
N TYR A 259 20.06 3.39 -1.21
CA TYR A 259 20.69 2.07 -1.08
C TYR A 259 21.18 1.52 -2.42
N LEU A 260 20.37 1.63 -3.48
CA LEU A 260 20.76 1.21 -4.83
C LEU A 260 21.96 2.00 -5.35
N GLN A 261 21.90 3.33 -5.27
CA GLN A 261 22.98 4.21 -5.70
C GLN A 261 24.31 3.82 -5.07
N PHE A 262 24.35 3.66 -3.76
CA PHE A 262 25.58 3.29 -3.06
C PHE A 262 26.03 1.86 -3.40
N ALA A 263 25.12 0.89 -3.44
CA ALA A 263 25.49 -0.49 -3.75
C ALA A 263 26.04 -0.64 -5.17
N TYR A 264 25.44 0.03 -6.16
CA TYR A 264 25.96 0.09 -7.54
C TYR A 264 27.33 0.76 -7.60
N TYR A 265 27.51 1.87 -6.88
CA TYR A 265 28.80 2.53 -6.75
C TYR A 265 29.89 1.59 -6.21
N LYS A 266 29.59 0.81 -5.16
CA LYS A 266 30.53 -0.16 -4.57
C LYS A 266 30.91 -1.30 -5.51
N LEU A 267 30.12 -1.55 -6.56
CA LEU A 267 30.41 -2.52 -7.61
C LEU A 267 30.97 -1.89 -8.89
N ASN A 268 31.34 -0.60 -8.86
CA ASN A 268 31.80 0.19 -10.03
C ASN A 268 30.79 0.25 -11.18
N ASP A 269 29.49 0.14 -10.89
CA ASP A 269 28.41 0.24 -11.88
C ASP A 269 27.77 1.64 -11.86
N LEU A 270 28.52 2.64 -12.33
CA LEU A 270 28.06 4.03 -12.27
C LEU A 270 26.93 4.33 -13.26
N LYS A 271 26.78 3.50 -14.28
CA LYS A 271 25.67 3.60 -15.24
C LYS A 271 24.33 3.39 -14.54
N ASN A 272 24.28 2.54 -13.52
CA ASN A 272 23.10 2.38 -12.68
C ASN A 272 23.11 3.28 -11.45
N ALA A 273 24.28 3.61 -10.89
CA ALA A 273 24.37 4.47 -9.71
C ALA A 273 23.91 5.91 -9.97
N ALA A 274 24.31 6.51 -11.10
CA ALA A 274 23.99 7.91 -11.40
C ALA A 274 22.48 8.15 -11.58
N PRO A 275 21.72 7.34 -12.36
CA PRO A 275 20.27 7.47 -12.43
C PRO A 275 19.56 7.30 -11.08
N CYS A 276 20.05 6.40 -10.20
CA CYS A 276 19.51 6.26 -8.84
C CYS A 276 19.70 7.52 -8.00
N ALA A 277 20.87 8.17 -8.12
CA ALA A 277 21.13 9.45 -7.45
C ALA A 277 20.19 10.56 -7.95
N VAL A 278 19.92 10.62 -9.26
CA VAL A 278 18.96 11.58 -9.82
C VAL A 278 17.53 11.28 -9.36
N SER A 279 17.11 10.01 -9.38
CA SER A 279 15.79 9.59 -8.87
C SER A 279 15.61 9.92 -7.38
N TYR A 280 16.64 9.77 -6.56
CA TYR A 280 16.61 10.18 -5.16
C TYR A 280 16.31 11.68 -5.00
N LEU A 281 16.98 12.52 -5.78
CA LEU A 281 16.85 13.97 -5.70
C LEU A 281 15.47 14.50 -6.12
N LEU A 282 14.62 13.68 -6.75
CA LEU A 282 13.21 14.03 -6.96
C LEU A 282 12.46 14.19 -5.62
N PHE A 283 12.85 13.43 -4.59
CA PHE A 283 12.24 13.45 -3.26
C PHE A 283 12.95 14.37 -2.27
N ASP A 284 14.25 14.59 -2.45
CA ASP A 284 15.04 15.49 -1.59
C ASP A 284 16.06 16.28 -2.40
N GLN A 285 15.57 17.35 -3.04
CA GLN A 285 16.39 18.23 -3.87
C GLN A 285 17.51 18.92 -3.08
N ASN A 286 17.42 19.01 -1.74
CA ASN A 286 18.35 19.75 -0.89
C ASN A 286 19.43 18.87 -0.24
N ASP A 287 19.43 17.56 -0.52
CA ASP A 287 20.43 16.64 0.00
C ASP A 287 21.82 16.93 -0.59
N LYS A 288 22.67 17.56 0.21
CA LYS A 288 24.04 17.94 -0.18
C LYS A 288 24.92 16.75 -0.49
N VAL A 289 24.72 15.61 0.16
CA VAL A 289 25.54 14.42 -0.05
C VAL A 289 25.22 13.83 -1.42
N MET A 290 23.94 13.69 -1.76
CA MET A 290 23.55 13.17 -3.06
C MET A 290 23.92 14.12 -4.21
N GLN A 291 23.78 15.44 -4.01
CA GLN A 291 24.26 16.44 -4.97
C GLN A 291 25.76 16.32 -5.23
N GLN A 292 26.58 16.14 -4.17
CA GLN A 292 28.02 15.95 -4.31
C GLN A 292 28.37 14.65 -5.05
N ASN A 293 27.62 13.57 -4.82
CA ASN A 293 27.78 12.32 -5.56
C ASN A 293 27.56 12.52 -7.06
N LEU A 294 26.54 13.28 -7.47
CA LEU A 294 26.31 13.60 -8.89
C LEU A 294 27.42 14.43 -9.50
N VAL A 295 27.92 15.45 -8.78
CA VAL A 295 29.08 16.25 -9.24
C VAL A 295 30.30 15.35 -9.43
N TYR A 296 30.53 14.42 -8.51
CA TYR A 296 31.62 13.46 -8.60
C TYR A 296 31.47 12.52 -9.82
N TYR A 297 30.27 12.01 -10.08
CA TYR A 297 29.98 11.19 -11.27
C TYR A 297 30.17 11.96 -12.56
N GLN A 298 29.75 13.22 -12.59
CA GLN A 298 29.88 14.07 -13.75
C GLN A 298 31.33 14.44 -14.03
N TYR A 299 32.14 14.68 -12.99
CA TYR A 299 33.58 14.93 -13.12
C TYR A 299 34.32 13.72 -13.72
N HIS A 300 33.93 12.50 -13.36
CA HIS A 300 34.53 11.25 -13.86
C HIS A 300 33.77 10.63 -15.04
N ARG A 301 32.91 11.40 -15.72
CA ARG A 301 32.02 10.94 -16.79
C ARG A 301 32.76 10.13 -17.86
N ASP A 302 33.87 10.66 -18.38
CA ASP A 302 34.65 10.00 -19.43
C ASP A 302 35.34 8.72 -18.94
N THR A 303 35.76 8.70 -17.67
CA THR A 303 36.44 7.54 -17.06
C THR A 303 35.48 6.35 -16.95
N TRP A 304 34.20 6.62 -16.71
CA TRP A 304 33.17 5.59 -16.51
C TRP A 304 32.23 5.40 -17.69
N GLY A 305 32.50 6.07 -18.82
CA GLY A 305 31.68 5.97 -20.02
C GLY A 305 30.24 6.38 -19.78
N LEU A 306 30.03 7.44 -18.99
CA LEU A 306 28.73 8.02 -18.71
C LEU A 306 28.34 9.04 -19.80
N SER A 307 27.05 9.16 -20.03
CA SER A 307 26.40 10.03 -21.02
C SER A 307 25.26 10.79 -20.34
N ASP A 308 24.67 11.79 -21.01
CA ASP A 308 23.63 12.63 -20.42
C ASP A 308 22.38 11.83 -20.01
N GLU A 309 22.13 10.69 -20.65
CA GLU A 309 21.04 9.75 -20.28
C GLU A 309 21.21 9.17 -18.87
N HIS A 310 22.45 9.00 -18.40
CA HIS A 310 22.74 8.49 -17.05
C HIS A 310 22.53 9.55 -15.96
N PHE A 311 22.33 10.81 -16.35
CA PHE A 311 22.00 11.92 -15.46
C PHE A 311 20.53 12.32 -15.57
N GLN A 312 19.69 11.40 -16.07
CA GLN A 312 18.23 11.49 -15.98
C GLN A 312 17.73 10.58 -14.85
N PRO A 313 16.59 10.89 -14.22
CA PRO A 313 15.96 9.95 -13.31
C PRO A 313 15.64 8.66 -14.06
N ARG A 314 15.60 7.54 -13.33
CA ARG A 314 15.17 6.28 -13.94
C ARG A 314 13.79 6.45 -14.59
N PRO A 315 13.59 5.89 -15.79
CA PRO A 315 12.39 6.17 -16.57
C PRO A 315 11.11 5.61 -15.94
N GLY A 316 9.99 6.30 -16.19
CA GLY A 316 8.62 5.84 -15.97
C GLY A 316 8.17 5.93 -14.52
N GLU A 317 8.27 4.81 -13.80
CA GLU A 317 7.49 4.57 -12.58
C GLU A 317 7.78 5.57 -11.44
N VAL A 318 9.03 6.03 -11.27
CA VAL A 318 9.37 6.99 -10.22
C VAL A 318 8.96 8.42 -10.56
N VAL A 319 8.98 8.80 -11.84
CA VAL A 319 8.57 10.13 -12.27
C VAL A 319 7.04 10.22 -12.15
N GLU A 320 6.32 9.22 -12.69
CA GLU A 320 4.87 9.11 -12.53
C GLU A 320 4.46 9.13 -11.06
N TYR A 321 5.16 8.37 -10.21
CA TYR A 321 4.90 8.34 -8.77
C TYR A 321 5.07 9.71 -8.09
N VAL A 322 6.14 10.45 -8.42
CA VAL A 322 6.38 11.78 -7.84
C VAL A 322 5.34 12.79 -8.33
N ASP A 323 5.01 12.76 -9.62
CA ASP A 323 3.97 13.63 -10.19
C ASP A 323 2.61 13.36 -9.53
N ASP A 324 2.22 12.08 -9.36
CA ASP A 324 0.98 11.70 -8.68
C ASP A 324 0.95 12.13 -7.21
N LEU A 325 2.08 12.06 -6.50
CA LEU A 325 2.17 12.55 -5.12
C LEU A 325 1.96 14.06 -5.04
N LEU A 326 2.59 14.83 -5.94
CA LEU A 326 2.43 16.28 -6.01
C LEU A 326 0.98 16.67 -6.32
N GLU A 327 0.33 15.98 -7.26
CA GLU A 327 -1.09 16.21 -7.56
C GLU A 327 -2.01 15.91 -6.36
N LEU A 328 -1.71 14.86 -5.60
CA LEU A 328 -2.46 14.52 -4.38
C LEU A 328 -2.26 15.56 -3.27
N GLU A 329 -1.07 16.15 -3.13
CA GLU A 329 -0.80 17.21 -2.16
C GLU A 329 -1.48 18.53 -2.55
N GLU A 330 -1.45 18.90 -3.84
CA GLU A 330 -2.11 20.11 -4.34
C GLU A 330 -3.64 20.05 -4.25
N THR A 331 -4.22 18.84 -4.21
CA THR A 331 -5.67 18.63 -4.13
C THR A 331 -6.22 18.39 -2.72
N SER A 332 -5.35 18.33 -1.69
CA SER A 332 -5.69 18.14 -0.26
C SER A 332 -5.90 19.44 0.51
#